data_AF-A0A8H2NX37-F1
#
_entry.id   AF-A0A8H2NX37-F1
#
_cell.length_a   1.000
_cell.length_b   1.000
_cell.length_c   1.000
_cell.angle_alpha   90.00
_cell.angle_beta   90.00
_cell.angle_gamma   90.00
#
_symmetry.space_group_name_H-M   'P 1'
#
loop_
_entity.id
_entity.type
_entity.pdbx_description
1 polymer ?
#
loop_
_entity_poly.entity_id
_entity_poly.type
_entity_poly.pdbx_seq_one_letter_code
_entity_poly.pdbx_strand_id
1 'polypeptide(L)'
;MKSTLKKFGTLALLAVLGSALPSLAQAYTAPLPGKVFKDCRNCPEMVVLPAGTFTMGTPDDEVGREPDEGPMHEVTFDQPFAMSRYQITAGEWAQYMKETGITLPDGDTRPGRACTNGKPSYPQDPRQPAVCMNFAEVSAYVAWLSMKTGQHYHIVSEAQREYAARAGSKGAFPFPFDPGTEYSIATHANTYGPVDGYSYSSPVGSYPANAFGMYDMHGNVYEWIADCYHPDYVGAPTDGSAWTEPNCDTLRIRGNDWGEAPVFSRSGNRNDIDPQTRGDWIGFRVVRTL
;
A
#
# COMPACT_ATOMS: atom_id res chain seq x y z
N MET A 1 91.36 -34.20 15.77
CA MET A 1 90.73 -33.75 14.52
C MET A 1 89.34 -34.38 14.43
N LYS A 2 88.29 -33.55 14.35
CA LYS A 2 86.91 -33.77 13.85
C LYS A 2 86.24 -35.13 14.22
N SER A 3 85.11 -35.18 14.92
CA SER A 3 83.82 -34.80 14.35
C SER A 3 82.70 -34.90 15.41
N THR A 4 81.87 -33.88 15.45
CA THR A 4 80.61 -33.68 16.18
C THR A 4 79.52 -34.66 15.72
N LEU A 5 78.72 -35.19 16.66
CA LEU A 5 77.41 -35.80 16.36
C LEU A 5 76.34 -35.19 17.28
N LYS A 6 75.61 -34.20 16.75
CA LYS A 6 74.40 -33.64 17.38
C LYS A 6 73.22 -34.54 17.04
N LYS A 7 72.53 -35.05 18.06
CA LYS A 7 71.20 -35.68 17.92
C LYS A 7 70.16 -34.56 17.77
N PHE A 8 69.45 -34.55 16.64
CA PHE A 8 68.26 -33.72 16.45
C PHE A 8 67.02 -34.56 16.82
N GLY A 9 66.17 -34.00 17.68
CA GLY A 9 64.85 -34.53 18.01
C GLY A 9 63.85 -34.24 16.89
N THR A 10 63.02 -35.23 16.58
CA THR A 10 61.95 -35.12 15.59
C THR A 10 60.74 -34.43 16.22
N LEU A 11 60.46 -33.18 15.81
CA LEU A 11 59.19 -32.51 16.09
C LEU A 11 58.19 -32.92 14.99
N ALA A 12 57.09 -33.57 15.38
CA ALA A 12 55.98 -33.86 14.47
C ALA A 12 55.11 -32.59 14.33
N LEU A 13 55.05 -32.03 13.13
CA LEU A 13 54.16 -30.92 12.78
C LEU A 13 52.83 -31.50 12.28
N LEU A 14 51.75 -31.38 13.07
CA LEU A 14 50.39 -31.64 12.60
C LEU A 14 49.91 -30.45 11.78
N ALA A 15 49.81 -30.63 10.46
CA ALA A 15 49.15 -29.68 9.57
C ALA A 15 47.63 -29.90 9.64
N VAL A 16 46.92 -28.98 10.29
CA VAL A 16 45.45 -28.91 10.22
C VAL A 16 45.09 -28.18 8.93
N LEU A 17 44.71 -28.94 7.90
CA LEU A 17 44.09 -28.41 6.69
C LEU A 17 42.66 -27.96 7.00
N GLY A 18 42.48 -26.66 7.25
CA GLY A 18 41.17 -26.05 7.30
C GLY A 18 40.55 -26.03 5.91
N SER A 19 39.58 -26.92 5.66
CA SER A 19 38.76 -26.90 4.46
C SER A 19 37.77 -25.73 4.54
N ALA A 20 38.11 -24.61 3.91
CA ALA A 20 37.15 -23.55 3.63
C ALA A 20 36.18 -24.05 2.55
N LEU A 21 34.99 -24.49 2.97
CA LEU A 21 33.89 -24.72 2.04
C LEU A 21 33.43 -23.36 1.50
N PRO A 22 33.36 -23.15 0.18
CA PRO A 22 32.77 -21.95 -0.37
C PRO A 22 31.28 -21.93 -0.02
N SER A 23 30.85 -20.94 0.76
CA SER A 23 29.43 -20.63 0.93
C SER A 23 28.83 -20.34 -0.45
N LEU A 24 27.98 -21.24 -0.93
CA LEU A 24 27.10 -20.96 -2.05
C LEU A 24 26.15 -19.85 -1.58
N ALA A 25 26.46 -18.60 -1.94
CA ALA A 25 25.50 -17.52 -1.86
C ALA A 25 24.37 -17.87 -2.82
N GLN A 26 23.23 -18.34 -2.27
CA GLN A 26 22.02 -18.53 -3.03
C GLN A 26 21.68 -17.19 -3.68
N ALA A 27 21.72 -17.09 -5.00
CA ALA A 27 21.32 -15.88 -5.70
C ALA A 27 19.86 -15.57 -5.31
N TYR A 28 19.66 -14.43 -4.63
CA TYR A 28 18.32 -13.96 -4.29
C TYR A 28 17.58 -13.68 -5.59
N THR A 29 16.60 -14.51 -5.92
CA THR A 29 15.74 -14.26 -7.07
C THR A 29 14.57 -13.44 -6.57
N ALA A 30 14.47 -12.19 -6.99
CA ALA A 30 13.35 -11.33 -6.63
C ALA A 30 12.03 -12.04 -6.99
N PRO A 31 11.01 -11.97 -6.12
CA PRO A 31 9.69 -12.53 -6.41
C PRO A 31 9.15 -12.05 -7.77
N LEU A 32 8.51 -12.94 -8.52
CA LEU A 32 7.92 -12.60 -9.81
C LEU A 32 6.74 -11.62 -9.63
N PRO A 33 6.60 -10.60 -10.48
CA PRO A 33 5.41 -9.75 -10.54
C PRO A 33 4.11 -10.56 -10.62
N GLY A 34 3.07 -10.12 -9.91
CA GLY A 34 1.79 -10.82 -9.77
C GLY A 34 1.78 -11.96 -8.75
N LYS A 35 2.92 -12.35 -8.16
CA LYS A 35 2.95 -13.36 -7.09
C LYS A 35 2.21 -12.83 -5.86
N VAL A 36 1.23 -13.59 -5.38
CA VAL A 36 0.50 -13.33 -4.14
C VAL A 36 1.09 -14.13 -2.98
N PHE A 37 1.27 -13.51 -1.82
CA PHE A 37 1.79 -14.17 -0.61
C PHE A 37 1.27 -13.52 0.69
N LYS A 38 1.51 -14.19 1.82
CA LYS A 38 1.29 -13.67 3.18
C LYS A 38 2.50 -14.02 4.05
N ASP A 39 2.95 -13.10 4.88
CA ASP A 39 4.07 -13.37 5.82
C ASP A 39 3.64 -14.08 7.10
N CYS A 40 2.34 -14.04 7.41
CA CYS A 40 1.76 -14.79 8.51
C CYS A 40 0.29 -15.11 8.23
N ARG A 41 -0.29 -16.03 9.01
CA ARG A 41 -1.69 -16.49 8.83
C ARG A 41 -2.69 -15.33 8.79
N ASN A 42 -2.52 -14.35 9.66
CA ASN A 42 -3.42 -13.20 9.84
C ASN A 42 -2.83 -11.89 9.28
N CYS A 43 -1.77 -11.96 8.49
CA CYS A 43 -1.19 -10.79 7.82
C CYS A 43 -1.98 -10.48 6.55
N PRO A 44 -1.83 -9.26 5.98
CA PRO A 44 -2.42 -8.92 4.70
C PRO A 44 -1.92 -9.82 3.57
N GLU A 45 -2.77 -10.03 2.56
CA GLU A 45 -2.34 -10.62 1.30
C GLU A 45 -1.66 -9.57 0.45
N MET A 46 -0.40 -9.85 0.13
CA MET A 46 0.48 -8.97 -0.63
C MET A 46 0.56 -9.47 -2.07
N VAL A 47 0.66 -8.57 -3.04
CA VAL A 47 0.99 -8.88 -4.43
C VAL A 47 2.25 -8.13 -4.85
N VAL A 48 3.13 -8.81 -5.57
CA VAL A 48 4.38 -8.22 -6.09
C VAL A 48 4.06 -7.35 -7.30
N LEU A 49 4.38 -6.06 -7.22
CA LEU A 49 4.31 -5.12 -8.32
C LEU A 49 5.67 -5.05 -9.03
N PRO A 50 5.70 -4.96 -10.37
CA PRO A 50 6.95 -4.92 -11.11
C PRO A 50 7.72 -3.61 -10.87
N ALA A 51 9.04 -3.66 -11.05
CA ALA A 51 9.82 -2.47 -11.34
C ALA A 51 9.36 -1.85 -12.67
N GLY A 52 9.53 -0.54 -12.83
CA GLY A 52 9.21 0.13 -14.08
C GLY A 52 8.89 1.61 -13.91
N THR A 53 8.62 2.26 -15.03
CA THR A 53 8.31 3.70 -15.11
C THR A 53 6.86 3.89 -15.51
N PHE A 54 6.21 4.90 -14.91
CA PHE A 54 4.89 5.37 -15.34
C PHE A 54 4.82 6.89 -15.32
N THR A 55 3.83 7.44 -16.01
CA THR A 55 3.50 8.86 -15.94
C THR A 55 2.46 9.07 -14.83
N MET A 56 2.83 9.80 -13.79
CA MET A 56 1.95 10.19 -12.69
C MET A 56 1.27 11.54 -13.01
N GLY A 57 0.01 11.67 -12.59
CA GLY A 57 -0.83 12.83 -12.90
C GLY A 57 -1.75 12.59 -14.09
N THR A 58 -2.45 13.65 -14.52
CA THR A 58 -3.60 13.52 -15.40
C THR A 58 -3.50 14.46 -16.62
N PRO A 59 -3.80 13.99 -17.85
CA PRO A 59 -3.86 14.84 -19.05
C PRO A 59 -4.84 15.99 -18.89
N ASP A 60 -4.50 17.18 -19.38
CA ASP A 60 -5.28 18.41 -19.20
C ASP A 60 -6.73 18.32 -19.71
N ASP A 61 -7.02 17.42 -20.64
CA ASP A 61 -8.34 17.20 -21.26
C ASP A 61 -9.09 15.99 -20.69
N GLU A 62 -8.56 15.29 -19.68
CA GLU A 62 -9.29 14.19 -19.03
C GLU A 62 -10.50 14.72 -18.26
N VAL A 63 -11.67 14.12 -18.52
CA VAL A 63 -12.94 14.50 -17.89
C VAL A 63 -12.84 14.34 -16.37
N GLY A 64 -13.10 15.43 -15.65
CA GLY A 64 -13.10 15.47 -14.20
C GLY A 64 -11.74 15.69 -13.55
N ARG A 65 -10.68 15.96 -14.33
CA ARG A 65 -9.36 16.33 -13.81
C ARG A 65 -9.44 17.56 -12.89
N GLU A 66 -8.81 17.46 -11.73
CA GLU A 66 -8.60 18.59 -10.82
C GLU A 66 -7.27 19.33 -11.10
N PRO A 67 -7.13 20.60 -10.69
CA PRO A 67 -5.93 21.40 -10.97
C PRO A 67 -4.62 20.85 -10.38
N ASP A 68 -4.69 20.11 -9.27
CA ASP A 68 -3.53 19.58 -8.55
C ASP A 68 -2.98 18.27 -9.12
N GLU A 69 -3.60 17.74 -10.19
CA GLU A 69 -3.21 16.48 -10.83
C GLU A 69 -2.08 16.65 -11.86
N GLY A 70 -1.42 17.81 -11.89
CA GLY A 70 -0.33 18.11 -12.80
C GLY A 70 0.84 18.83 -12.12
N PRO A 71 1.96 19.06 -12.84
CA PRO A 71 2.23 18.55 -14.18
C PRO A 71 2.37 17.02 -14.21
N MET A 72 1.99 16.40 -15.33
CA MET A 72 2.33 15.00 -15.56
C MET A 72 3.86 14.83 -15.56
N HIS A 73 4.36 13.84 -14.82
CA HIS A 73 5.79 13.60 -14.68
C HIS A 73 6.09 12.09 -14.61
N GLU A 74 7.32 11.70 -14.93
CA GLU A 74 7.73 10.30 -14.85
C GLU A 74 8.14 9.93 -13.42
N VAL A 75 7.69 8.77 -12.98
CA VAL A 75 8.15 8.12 -11.75
C VAL A 75 8.66 6.73 -12.10
N THR A 76 9.86 6.39 -11.62
CA THR A 76 10.52 5.11 -11.87
C THR A 76 10.75 4.35 -10.57
N PHE A 77 10.26 3.11 -10.52
CA PHE A 77 10.57 2.15 -9.48
C PHE A 77 11.68 1.23 -9.97
N ASP A 78 12.90 1.39 -9.44
CA ASP A 78 14.07 0.60 -9.85
C ASP A 78 13.97 -0.88 -9.44
N GLN A 79 13.17 -1.18 -8.42
CA GLN A 79 13.00 -2.51 -7.86
C GLN A 79 11.51 -2.85 -7.72
N PRO A 80 11.13 -4.14 -7.85
CA PRO A 80 9.79 -4.56 -7.50
C PRO A 80 9.56 -4.37 -6.00
N PHE A 81 8.32 -4.12 -5.64
CA PHE A 81 7.86 -4.04 -4.25
C PHE A 81 6.54 -4.79 -4.12
N ALA A 82 6.12 -5.14 -2.91
CA ALA A 82 4.82 -5.76 -2.70
C ALA A 82 3.84 -4.80 -2.03
N MET A 83 2.60 -4.74 -2.49
CA MET A 83 1.53 -3.96 -1.86
C MET A 83 0.40 -4.90 -1.41
N SER A 84 -0.30 -4.56 -0.33
CA SER A 84 -1.51 -5.30 0.05
C SER A 84 -2.53 -5.20 -1.09
N ARG A 85 -2.91 -6.35 -1.66
CA ARG A 85 -3.77 -6.39 -2.86
C ARG A 85 -5.20 -5.94 -2.59
N TYR A 86 -5.56 -5.88 -1.31
CA TYR A 86 -6.78 -5.29 -0.76
C TYR A 86 -6.42 -4.12 0.18
N GLN A 87 -7.38 -3.22 0.46
CA GLN A 87 -7.30 -2.42 1.68
C GLN A 87 -7.18 -3.35 2.88
N ILE A 88 -6.49 -2.90 3.93
CA ILE A 88 -6.44 -3.63 5.19
C ILE A 88 -7.87 -3.86 5.68
N THR A 89 -8.19 -5.12 5.96
CA THR A 89 -9.56 -5.50 6.31
C THR A 89 -9.87 -5.22 7.77
N ALA A 90 -11.15 -5.05 8.10
CA ALA A 90 -11.61 -4.89 9.46
C ALA A 90 -11.20 -6.08 10.36
N GLY A 91 -11.12 -7.30 9.80
CA GLY A 91 -10.62 -8.48 10.50
C GLY A 91 -9.12 -8.44 10.81
N GLU A 92 -8.29 -7.99 9.87
CA GLU A 92 -6.85 -7.80 10.07
C GLU A 92 -6.57 -6.68 11.08
N TRP A 93 -7.32 -5.58 11.01
CA TRP A 93 -7.26 -4.48 11.96
C TRP A 93 -7.70 -4.92 13.38
N ALA A 94 -8.81 -5.64 13.49
CA ALA A 94 -9.28 -6.16 14.77
C ALA A 94 -8.28 -7.15 15.41
N GLN A 95 -7.56 -7.93 14.61
CA GLN A 95 -6.48 -8.78 15.10
C GLN A 95 -5.31 -7.97 15.66
N TYR A 96 -4.90 -6.90 14.97
CA TYR A 96 -3.92 -5.95 15.50
C TYR A 96 -4.39 -5.37 16.84
N MET A 97 -5.62 -4.87 16.91
CA MET A 97 -6.16 -4.28 18.14
C MET A 97 -6.19 -5.28 19.30
N LYS A 98 -6.56 -6.53 19.01
CA LYS A 98 -6.57 -7.61 20.00
C LYS A 98 -5.18 -7.95 20.52
N GLU A 99 -4.17 -7.98 19.65
CA GLU A 99 -2.80 -8.34 20.04
C GLU A 99 -2.07 -7.21 20.77
N THR A 100 -2.36 -5.94 20.43
CA THR A 100 -1.73 -4.79 21.08
C THR A 100 -2.51 -4.28 22.29
N GLY A 101 -3.80 -4.61 22.39
CA GLY A 101 -4.68 -4.09 23.43
C GLY A 101 -5.03 -2.61 23.26
N ILE A 102 -4.82 -2.04 22.06
CA ILE A 102 -5.15 -0.64 21.78
C ILE A 102 -6.67 -0.42 21.78
N THR A 103 -7.07 0.71 22.35
CA THR A 103 -8.42 1.27 22.22
C THR A 103 -8.30 2.58 21.47
N LEU A 104 -9.13 2.75 20.44
CA LEU A 104 -9.13 3.91 19.58
C LEU A 104 -10.11 4.97 20.12
N PRO A 105 -9.76 6.27 20.03
CA PRO A 105 -10.71 7.34 20.28
C PRO A 105 -11.93 7.27 19.37
N ASP A 106 -13.05 7.78 19.86
CA ASP A 106 -14.22 8.02 19.02
C ASP A 106 -13.97 9.24 18.10
N GLY A 107 -14.68 9.33 16.99
CA GLY A 107 -14.53 10.41 16.02
C GLY A 107 -15.73 10.50 15.08
N ASP A 108 -15.73 11.52 14.22
CA ASP A 108 -16.84 11.89 13.32
C ASP A 108 -18.17 12.13 14.06
N THR A 109 -18.55 13.40 14.20
CA THR A 109 -19.78 13.79 14.91
C THR A 109 -21.00 13.87 14.01
N ARG A 110 -20.87 13.56 12.71
CA ARG A 110 -21.99 13.62 11.77
C ARG A 110 -23.02 12.53 12.11
N PRO A 111 -24.32 12.85 12.18
CA PRO A 111 -25.36 11.87 12.49
C PRO A 111 -25.32 10.66 11.54
N GLY A 112 -25.23 9.46 12.12
CA GLY A 112 -25.18 8.20 11.35
C GLY A 112 -23.83 7.84 10.75
N ARG A 113 -22.77 8.64 11.00
CA ARG A 113 -21.41 8.44 10.46
C ARG A 113 -20.36 8.34 11.57
N ALA A 114 -20.79 8.17 12.81
CA ALA A 114 -19.90 8.13 13.95
C ALA A 114 -18.95 6.93 13.87
N CYS A 115 -17.70 7.20 14.25
CA CYS A 115 -16.66 6.22 14.48
C CYS A 115 -16.54 5.94 15.98
N THR A 116 -16.74 4.69 16.38
CA THR A 116 -16.63 4.27 17.79
C THR A 116 -15.63 3.14 17.92
N ASN A 117 -14.50 3.41 18.60
CA ASN A 117 -13.40 2.46 18.78
C ASN A 117 -13.02 1.67 17.49
N GLY A 118 -12.78 2.39 16.39
CA GLY A 118 -12.40 1.79 15.10
C GLY A 118 -13.54 1.10 14.34
N LYS A 119 -14.80 1.33 14.74
CA LYS A 119 -15.96 0.78 14.05
C LYS A 119 -16.84 1.89 13.47
N PRO A 120 -17.31 1.73 12.22
CA PRO A 120 -18.29 2.64 11.65
C PRO A 120 -19.70 2.39 12.22
N SER A 121 -20.62 3.29 11.92
CA SER A 121 -22.04 3.15 12.32
C SER A 121 -22.82 2.16 11.44
N TYR A 122 -22.36 1.89 10.22
CA TYR A 122 -22.95 0.86 9.35
C TYR A 122 -22.45 -0.56 9.75
N PRO A 123 -23.22 -1.62 9.44
CA PRO A 123 -22.77 -3.00 9.67
C PRO A 123 -21.48 -3.30 8.89
N GLN A 124 -20.44 -3.73 9.60
CA GLN A 124 -19.14 -4.01 9.01
C GLN A 124 -18.75 -5.49 9.17
N ASP A 125 -18.65 -6.19 8.04
CA ASP A 125 -18.11 -7.54 7.97
C ASP A 125 -16.57 -7.54 8.12
N PRO A 126 -15.94 -8.57 8.72
CA PRO A 126 -14.48 -8.65 8.81
C PRO A 126 -13.71 -8.55 7.48
N ARG A 127 -14.36 -8.81 6.33
CA ARG A 127 -13.79 -8.66 4.99
C ARG A 127 -13.97 -7.27 4.39
N GLN A 128 -14.77 -6.38 4.98
CA GLN A 128 -14.81 -4.98 4.56
C GLN A 128 -13.52 -4.26 4.96
N PRO A 129 -13.16 -3.14 4.31
CA PRO A 129 -12.01 -2.33 4.69
C PRO A 129 -12.11 -1.89 6.15
N ALA A 130 -10.98 -1.89 6.85
CA ALA A 130 -10.84 -1.19 8.12
C ALA A 130 -10.97 0.31 7.87
N VAL A 131 -11.75 0.98 8.72
CA VAL A 131 -11.98 2.43 8.69
C VAL A 131 -11.98 2.97 10.13
N CYS A 132 -12.22 4.27 10.32
CA CYS A 132 -12.28 4.88 11.65
C CYS A 132 -10.94 4.83 12.41
N MET A 133 -9.85 5.04 11.69
CA MET A 133 -8.52 5.34 12.23
C MET A 133 -7.99 6.65 11.65
N ASN A 134 -7.09 7.29 12.40
CA ASN A 134 -6.29 8.42 11.92
C ASN A 134 -4.93 7.94 11.39
N PHE A 135 -4.14 8.86 10.85
CA PHE A 135 -2.86 8.52 10.24
C PHE A 135 -1.81 7.97 11.23
N ALA A 136 -1.79 8.47 12.47
CA ALA A 136 -0.88 8.00 13.50
C ALA A 136 -1.13 6.52 13.86
N GLU A 137 -2.39 6.08 13.83
CA GLU A 137 -2.78 4.70 14.11
C GLU A 137 -2.48 3.78 12.94
N VAL A 138 -2.59 4.26 11.70
CA VAL A 138 -2.06 3.57 10.51
C VAL A 138 -0.55 3.33 10.67
N SER A 139 0.19 4.37 11.05
CA SER A 139 1.64 4.28 11.30
C SER A 139 1.97 3.22 12.37
N ALA A 140 1.19 3.18 13.46
CA ALA A 140 1.35 2.19 14.51
C ALA A 140 1.07 0.75 14.04
N TYR A 141 0.03 0.55 13.23
CA TYR A 141 -0.26 -0.76 12.63
C TYR A 141 0.88 -1.24 11.73
N VAL A 142 1.40 -0.36 10.88
CA VAL A 142 2.51 -0.68 9.97
C VAL A 142 3.78 -1.04 10.76
N ALA A 143 4.11 -0.28 11.81
CA ALA A 143 5.23 -0.59 12.69
C ALA A 143 5.05 -1.95 13.40
N TRP A 144 3.84 -2.23 13.90
CA TRP A 144 3.51 -3.53 14.49
C TRP A 144 3.66 -4.68 13.49
N LEU A 145 3.18 -4.50 12.25
CA LEU A 145 3.26 -5.52 11.21
C LEU A 145 4.71 -5.85 10.86
N SER A 146 5.57 -4.82 10.77
CA SER A 146 7.02 -4.98 10.60
C SER A 146 7.63 -5.80 11.74
N MET A 147 7.36 -5.41 13.00
CA MET A 147 7.88 -6.13 14.17
C MET A 147 7.40 -7.59 14.22
N LYS A 148 6.11 -7.83 13.93
CA LYS A 148 5.50 -9.16 13.99
C LYS A 148 6.06 -10.13 12.97
N THR A 149 6.38 -9.63 11.77
CA THR A 149 6.82 -10.45 10.63
C THR A 149 8.34 -10.50 10.46
N GLY A 150 9.06 -9.57 11.09
CA GLY A 150 10.48 -9.35 10.84
C GLY A 150 10.77 -8.81 9.44
N GLN A 151 9.75 -8.32 8.73
CA GLN A 151 9.86 -7.74 7.39
C GLN A 151 9.72 -6.22 7.43
N HIS A 152 10.18 -5.56 6.38
CA HIS A 152 10.09 -4.11 6.27
C HIS A 152 8.76 -3.71 5.61
N TYR A 153 7.74 -3.46 6.43
CA TYR A 153 6.50 -2.81 6.01
C TYR A 153 6.56 -1.30 6.23
N HIS A 154 6.00 -0.55 5.29
CA HIS A 154 5.86 0.90 5.37
C HIS A 154 4.50 1.35 4.79
N ILE A 155 4.14 2.61 5.08
CA ILE A 155 2.94 3.23 4.51
C ILE A 155 3.20 3.48 3.02
N VAL A 156 2.15 3.31 2.21
CA VAL A 156 2.18 3.49 0.76
C VAL A 156 2.47 4.96 0.43
N SER A 157 3.36 5.24 -0.54
CA SER A 157 3.51 6.59 -1.10
C SER A 157 2.44 6.91 -2.13
N GLU A 158 2.20 8.19 -2.40
CA GLU A 158 1.26 8.66 -3.42
C GLU A 158 1.57 8.04 -4.79
N ALA A 159 2.85 8.05 -5.16
CA ALA A 159 3.34 7.47 -6.39
C ALA A 159 3.12 5.94 -6.46
N GLN A 160 3.41 5.20 -5.38
CA GLN A 160 3.16 3.76 -5.32
C GLN A 160 1.68 3.45 -5.49
N ARG A 161 0.81 4.25 -4.87
CA ARG A 161 -0.64 4.10 -4.95
C ARG A 161 -1.12 4.29 -6.38
N GLU A 162 -0.74 5.38 -7.05
CA GLU A 162 -1.17 5.66 -8.43
C GLU A 162 -0.62 4.62 -9.42
N TYR A 163 0.64 4.21 -9.27
CA TYR A 163 1.25 3.14 -10.06
C TYR A 163 0.44 1.85 -9.97
N ALA A 164 0.10 1.45 -8.74
CA ALA A 164 -0.70 0.27 -8.46
C ALA A 164 -2.14 0.38 -9.01
N ALA A 165 -2.75 1.57 -8.99
CA ALA A 165 -4.08 1.81 -9.52
C ALA A 165 -4.11 1.70 -11.05
N ARG A 166 -3.15 2.35 -11.72
CA ARG A 166 -3.06 2.36 -13.18
C ARG A 166 -2.75 1.01 -13.77
N ALA A 167 -1.86 0.23 -13.15
CA ALA A 167 -1.43 -1.07 -13.67
C ALA A 167 -1.06 -1.06 -15.16
N GLY A 168 -0.39 0.03 -15.60
CA GLY A 168 0.00 0.26 -16.99
C GLY A 168 -0.99 1.07 -17.85
N SER A 169 -2.20 1.36 -17.34
CA SER A 169 -3.16 2.23 -18.02
C SER A 169 -2.69 3.70 -18.01
N LYS A 170 -3.12 4.47 -19.02
CA LYS A 170 -2.78 5.90 -19.17
C LYS A 170 -3.95 6.86 -19.01
N GLY A 171 -5.17 6.35 -19.04
CA GLY A 171 -6.38 7.16 -18.85
C GLY A 171 -6.91 7.07 -17.42
N ALA A 172 -8.11 7.62 -17.24
CA ALA A 172 -8.87 7.62 -16.00
C ALA A 172 -8.93 6.25 -15.30
N PHE A 173 -9.26 5.19 -16.04
CA PHE A 173 -9.51 3.84 -15.49
C PHE A 173 -8.76 2.75 -16.27
N PRO A 174 -8.35 1.64 -15.63
CA PRO A 174 -7.78 0.48 -16.30
C PRO A 174 -8.84 -0.49 -16.88
N PHE A 175 -10.13 -0.10 -16.83
CA PHE A 175 -11.28 -0.91 -17.24
C PHE A 175 -12.30 -0.05 -18.03
N PRO A 176 -13.20 -0.66 -18.82
CA PRO A 176 -14.23 0.08 -19.55
C PRO A 176 -15.33 0.61 -18.62
N PHE A 177 -16.02 1.66 -19.05
CA PHE A 177 -17.28 2.08 -18.46
C PHE A 177 -18.40 1.04 -18.67
N ASP A 178 -19.42 1.08 -17.82
CA ASP A 178 -20.56 0.18 -17.90
C ASP A 178 -21.37 0.42 -19.19
N PRO A 179 -21.77 -0.64 -19.92
CA PRO A 179 -22.52 -0.51 -21.15
C PRO A 179 -23.84 0.27 -20.99
N GLY A 180 -24.13 1.17 -21.93
CA GLY A 180 -25.39 1.93 -21.95
C GLY A 180 -25.44 3.10 -20.97
N THR A 181 -24.30 3.48 -20.37
CA THR A 181 -24.17 4.66 -19.50
C THR A 181 -23.14 5.63 -20.08
N GLU A 182 -23.21 6.90 -19.68
CA GLU A 182 -22.23 7.92 -20.08
C GLU A 182 -20.95 7.85 -19.23
N TYR A 183 -21.10 7.67 -17.91
CA TYR A 183 -19.99 7.63 -16.96
C TYR A 183 -20.35 6.78 -15.72
N SER A 184 -20.41 5.46 -15.88
CA SER A 184 -20.62 4.52 -14.77
C SER A 184 -19.52 3.48 -14.72
N ILE A 185 -19.11 3.11 -13.50
CA ILE A 185 -18.07 2.11 -13.21
C ILE A 185 -18.54 1.07 -12.18
N ALA A 186 -19.86 0.95 -11.99
CA ALA A 186 -20.50 0.13 -10.96
C ALA A 186 -20.21 -1.37 -11.12
N THR A 187 -19.77 -1.83 -12.30
CA THR A 187 -19.30 -3.22 -12.48
C THR A 187 -17.84 -3.45 -12.04
N HIS A 188 -17.09 -2.40 -11.70
CA HIS A 188 -15.66 -2.45 -11.38
C HIS A 188 -15.28 -1.77 -10.05
N ALA A 189 -16.15 -0.94 -9.47
CA ALA A 189 -15.88 -0.25 -8.22
C ALA A 189 -17.15 0.06 -7.44
N ASN A 190 -17.00 0.15 -6.12
CA ASN A 190 -18.03 0.61 -5.18
C ASN A 190 -17.93 2.13 -4.99
N THR A 191 -18.99 2.87 -5.32
CA THR A 191 -19.06 4.34 -5.27
C THR A 191 -20.44 4.78 -4.75
N TYR A 192 -20.81 6.04 -4.92
CA TYR A 192 -22.09 6.56 -4.42
C TYR A 192 -23.32 5.80 -4.95
N GLY A 193 -24.07 5.22 -4.01
CA GLY A 193 -25.39 4.66 -4.24
C GLY A 193 -25.38 3.18 -4.64
N PRO A 194 -26.50 2.46 -4.47
CA PRO A 194 -26.52 0.99 -4.48
C PRO A 194 -26.49 0.35 -5.86
N VAL A 195 -26.18 1.10 -6.93
CA VAL A 195 -26.18 0.58 -8.31
C VAL A 195 -25.13 -0.52 -8.49
N ASP A 196 -24.01 -0.38 -7.78
CA ASP A 196 -22.91 -1.36 -7.72
C ASP A 196 -23.20 -2.55 -6.78
N GLY A 197 -24.32 -2.50 -6.04
CA GLY A 197 -24.77 -3.55 -5.12
C GLY A 197 -24.52 -3.25 -3.65
N TYR A 198 -23.90 -2.11 -3.30
CA TYR A 198 -23.58 -1.75 -1.91
C TYR A 198 -24.02 -0.33 -1.54
N SER A 199 -24.59 -0.17 -0.34
CA SER A 199 -24.95 1.16 0.20
C SER A 199 -23.83 1.81 1.04
N TYR A 200 -22.81 1.03 1.38
CA TYR A 200 -21.66 1.39 2.20
C TYR A 200 -20.43 0.66 1.64
N SER A 201 -19.34 0.53 2.41
CA SER A 201 -18.20 -0.28 1.99
C SER A 201 -18.60 -1.72 1.62
N SER A 202 -18.01 -2.27 0.58
CA SER A 202 -18.15 -3.66 0.14
C SER A 202 -17.02 -4.53 0.69
N PRO A 203 -17.20 -5.85 0.83
CA PRO A 203 -16.09 -6.76 1.10
C PRO A 203 -14.95 -6.55 0.10
N VAL A 204 -13.71 -6.55 0.57
CA VAL A 204 -12.56 -6.34 -0.33
C VAL A 204 -12.50 -7.45 -1.39
N GLY A 205 -12.25 -7.05 -2.63
CA GLY A 205 -12.23 -7.92 -3.79
C GLY A 205 -13.61 -8.30 -4.34
N SER A 206 -14.66 -7.52 -4.06
CA SER A 206 -15.99 -7.73 -4.64
C SER A 206 -16.04 -7.50 -6.16
N TYR A 207 -15.11 -6.72 -6.71
CA TYR A 207 -15.01 -6.40 -8.14
C TYR A 207 -13.74 -7.01 -8.77
N PRO A 208 -13.63 -7.05 -10.11
CA PRO A 208 -12.43 -7.54 -10.78
C PRO A 208 -11.15 -6.79 -10.37
N ALA A 209 -10.04 -7.51 -10.25
CA ALA A 209 -8.73 -6.90 -10.06
C ALA A 209 -8.24 -6.23 -11.37
N ASN A 210 -7.37 -5.23 -11.25
CA ASN A 210 -6.65 -4.69 -12.39
C ASN A 210 -5.51 -5.63 -12.86
N ALA A 211 -4.77 -5.22 -13.89
CA ALA A 211 -3.71 -6.04 -14.49
C ALA A 211 -2.54 -6.40 -13.55
N PHE A 212 -2.39 -5.69 -12.42
CA PHE A 212 -1.39 -5.98 -11.39
C PHE A 212 -1.94 -6.90 -10.28
N GLY A 213 -3.22 -7.29 -10.35
CA GLY A 213 -3.87 -8.07 -9.30
C GLY A 213 -4.30 -7.24 -8.09
N MET A 214 -4.37 -5.91 -8.24
CA MET A 214 -4.88 -4.99 -7.23
C MET A 214 -6.39 -4.86 -7.34
N TYR A 215 -7.08 -4.88 -6.21
CA TYR A 215 -8.52 -4.73 -6.12
C TYR A 215 -8.88 -3.37 -5.52
N ASP A 216 -10.09 -2.88 -5.79
CA ASP A 216 -10.69 -1.73 -5.08
C ASP A 216 -9.87 -0.43 -5.12
N MET A 217 -8.98 -0.27 -6.11
CA MET A 217 -8.15 0.95 -6.27
C MET A 217 -8.96 2.17 -6.74
N HIS A 218 -10.22 1.96 -7.14
CA HIS A 218 -11.10 2.97 -7.75
C HIS A 218 -12.40 3.16 -6.95
N GLY A 219 -12.43 2.81 -5.67
CA GLY A 219 -13.62 2.96 -4.84
C GLY A 219 -13.49 2.27 -3.49
N ASN A 220 -14.64 1.97 -2.89
CA ASN A 220 -14.79 1.38 -1.56
C ASN A 220 -14.43 2.35 -0.42
N VAL A 221 -13.16 2.71 -0.26
CA VAL A 221 -12.70 3.73 0.70
C VAL A 221 -11.51 4.51 0.15
N TYR A 222 -11.39 5.77 0.56
CA TYR A 222 -10.13 6.49 0.45
C TYR A 222 -9.04 5.78 1.26
N GLU A 223 -7.78 6.03 0.91
CA GLU A 223 -6.63 5.38 1.51
C GLU A 223 -5.63 6.42 2.03
N TRP A 224 -5.26 6.29 3.30
CA TRP A 224 -4.12 7.00 3.87
C TRP A 224 -2.83 6.64 3.11
N ILE A 225 -2.04 7.67 2.79
CA ILE A 225 -0.70 7.54 2.20
C ILE A 225 0.30 8.41 2.96
N ALA A 226 1.59 8.16 2.76
CA ALA A 226 2.66 8.78 3.53
C ALA A 226 2.93 10.25 3.20
N ASP A 227 2.45 10.72 2.05
CA ASP A 227 2.82 12.00 1.45
C ASP A 227 2.09 13.16 2.08
N CYS A 228 2.82 14.26 2.24
CA CYS A 228 2.28 15.55 2.60
C CYS A 228 1.49 16.15 1.45
N TYR A 229 0.56 17.05 1.78
CA TYR A 229 -0.12 17.84 0.78
C TYR A 229 0.85 18.79 0.06
N HIS A 230 0.79 18.78 -1.27
CA HIS A 230 1.41 19.76 -2.17
C HIS A 230 0.41 20.14 -3.26
N PRO A 231 0.25 21.42 -3.62
CA PRO A 231 -0.82 21.88 -4.51
C PRO A 231 -0.70 21.40 -5.96
N ASP A 232 0.45 20.85 -6.35
CA ASP A 232 0.75 20.33 -7.68
C ASP A 232 1.90 19.29 -7.58
N TYR A 233 2.44 18.86 -8.72
CA TYR A 233 3.61 17.97 -8.82
C TYR A 233 4.91 18.69 -9.16
N VAL A 234 5.00 20.01 -9.01
CA VAL A 234 6.23 20.75 -9.29
C VAL A 234 7.27 20.43 -8.22
N GLY A 235 8.27 19.63 -8.58
CA GLY A 235 9.31 19.18 -7.66
C GLY A 235 8.98 17.86 -6.94
N ALA A 236 7.95 17.14 -7.38
CA ALA A 236 7.62 15.83 -6.86
C ALA A 236 8.78 14.82 -7.02
N PRO A 237 8.98 13.90 -6.06
CA PRO A 237 9.92 12.80 -6.20
C PRO A 237 9.63 11.93 -7.43
N THR A 238 10.69 11.42 -8.07
CA THR A 238 10.58 10.63 -9.31
C THR A 238 11.04 9.18 -9.14
N ASP A 239 11.36 8.78 -7.91
CA ASP A 239 11.86 7.44 -7.55
C ASP A 239 10.82 6.59 -6.80
N GLY A 240 9.59 7.10 -6.68
CA GLY A 240 8.49 6.44 -5.97
C GLY A 240 8.50 6.63 -4.45
N SER A 241 9.46 7.37 -3.90
CA SER A 241 9.44 7.76 -2.49
C SER A 241 8.28 8.71 -2.17
N ALA A 242 7.89 8.76 -0.90
CA ALA A 242 6.85 9.67 -0.43
C ALA A 242 7.38 11.11 -0.38
N TRP A 243 6.57 12.08 -0.84
CA TRP A 243 6.88 13.50 -0.74
C TRP A 243 6.54 14.01 0.67
N THR A 244 7.55 14.07 1.53
CA THR A 244 7.38 14.42 2.95
C THR A 244 8.04 15.75 3.30
N GLU A 245 7.49 16.42 4.32
CA GLU A 245 8.03 17.66 4.86
C GLU A 245 8.05 17.62 6.40
N PRO A 246 8.96 18.36 7.08
CA PRO A 246 9.03 18.35 8.54
C PRO A 246 7.76 18.83 9.26
N ASN A 247 7.00 19.76 8.67
CA ASN A 247 5.80 20.36 9.26
C ASN A 247 4.59 20.09 8.38
N CYS A 248 4.11 18.86 8.44
CA CYS A 248 3.06 18.33 7.59
C CYS A 248 1.71 18.37 8.31
N ASP A 249 0.99 19.47 8.16
CA ASP A 249 -0.32 19.67 8.81
C ASP A 249 -1.48 19.06 8.02
N THR A 250 -1.22 18.61 6.78
CA THR A 250 -2.21 18.01 5.89
C THR A 250 -1.53 16.91 5.08
N LEU A 251 -2.16 15.74 5.03
CA LEU A 251 -1.68 14.59 4.27
C LEU A 251 -2.53 14.36 3.04
N ARG A 252 -1.91 13.77 2.02
CA ARG A 252 -2.65 13.24 0.88
C ARG A 252 -3.40 11.97 1.28
N ILE A 253 -4.55 11.78 0.63
CA ILE A 253 -5.28 10.52 0.59
C ILE A 253 -5.59 10.21 -0.87
N ARG A 254 -5.75 8.93 -1.21
CA ARG A 254 -6.00 8.52 -2.59
C ARG A 254 -7.17 7.56 -2.71
N GLY A 255 -7.71 7.47 -3.92
CA GLY A 255 -8.84 6.61 -4.24
C GLY A 255 -10.14 7.36 -4.23
N ASN A 256 -11.20 6.67 -3.83
CA ASN A 256 -12.53 7.22 -3.67
C ASN A 256 -13.30 6.31 -2.71
N ASP A 257 -14.39 6.79 -2.11
CA ASP A 257 -15.19 5.97 -1.21
C ASP A 257 -16.61 5.68 -1.71
N TRP A 258 -17.28 4.78 -0.98
CA TRP A 258 -18.66 4.35 -1.21
C TRP A 258 -19.69 5.49 -1.17
N GLY A 259 -19.34 6.65 -0.63
CA GLY A 259 -20.21 7.82 -0.55
C GLY A 259 -20.05 8.82 -1.69
N GLU A 260 -19.07 8.64 -2.57
CA GLU A 260 -18.63 9.66 -3.52
C GLU A 260 -18.88 9.27 -4.98
N ALA A 261 -19.05 10.28 -5.83
CA ALA A 261 -19.36 10.08 -7.25
C ALA A 261 -18.17 9.43 -8.01
N PRO A 262 -18.42 8.65 -9.08
CA PRO A 262 -17.38 7.93 -9.81
C PRO A 262 -16.37 8.85 -10.53
N VAL A 263 -16.68 10.13 -10.73
CA VAL A 263 -15.74 11.10 -11.32
C VAL A 263 -14.46 11.28 -10.49
N PHE A 264 -14.53 11.02 -9.17
CA PHE A 264 -13.38 11.04 -8.26
C PHE A 264 -12.65 9.69 -8.19
N SER A 265 -13.15 8.65 -8.87
CA SER A 265 -12.54 7.31 -8.86
C SER A 265 -11.40 7.12 -9.85
N ARG A 266 -11.07 8.17 -10.62
CA ARG A 266 -9.99 8.16 -11.62
C ARG A 266 -8.66 7.88 -10.94
N SER A 267 -7.76 7.20 -11.66
CA SER A 267 -6.46 6.79 -11.14
C SER A 267 -5.62 7.97 -10.61
N GLY A 268 -5.70 9.12 -11.30
CA GLY A 268 -4.97 10.33 -10.98
C GLY A 268 -5.66 11.26 -9.97
N ASN A 269 -6.89 10.95 -9.53
CA ASN A 269 -7.57 11.78 -8.54
C ASN A 269 -6.74 11.86 -7.25
N ARG A 270 -6.65 13.09 -6.71
CA ARG A 270 -5.98 13.43 -5.47
C ARG A 270 -6.99 14.04 -4.51
N ASN A 271 -6.76 13.83 -3.23
CA ASN A 271 -7.48 14.52 -2.18
C ASN A 271 -6.55 14.66 -0.97
N ASP A 272 -6.95 15.41 0.04
CA ASP A 272 -6.14 15.70 1.20
C ASP A 272 -6.99 15.90 2.44
N ILE A 273 -6.36 15.69 3.60
CA ILE A 273 -7.07 15.77 4.87
C ILE A 273 -6.11 15.98 6.05
N ASP A 274 -6.66 16.52 7.14
CA ASP A 274 -5.98 16.63 8.43
C ASP A 274 -5.62 15.22 8.94
N PRO A 275 -4.35 14.94 9.30
CA PRO A 275 -3.87 13.64 9.78
C PRO A 275 -4.57 13.13 11.06
N GLN A 276 -5.24 14.00 11.82
CA GLN A 276 -6.05 13.66 12.99
C GLN A 276 -7.46 13.17 12.63
N THR A 277 -7.88 13.34 11.37
CA THR A 277 -9.22 12.97 10.93
C THR A 277 -9.44 11.47 11.04
N ARG A 278 -10.66 11.11 11.39
CA ARG A 278 -11.16 9.73 11.49
C ARG A 278 -12.49 9.72 10.77
N GLY A 279 -12.69 8.79 9.84
CA GLY A 279 -13.93 8.68 9.08
C GLY A 279 -14.23 7.23 8.73
N ASP A 280 -15.51 6.93 8.52
CA ASP A 280 -16.00 5.61 8.11
C ASP A 280 -15.81 5.32 6.60
N TRP A 281 -15.04 6.19 5.93
CA TRP A 281 -14.80 6.25 4.49
C TRP A 281 -13.30 6.30 4.14
N ILE A 282 -12.40 6.28 5.14
CA ILE A 282 -10.95 6.27 4.97
C ILE A 282 -10.37 5.01 5.62
N GLY A 283 -9.70 4.20 4.80
CA GLY A 283 -8.89 3.06 5.21
C GLY A 283 -7.44 3.23 4.78
N PHE A 284 -6.74 2.13 4.51
CA PHE A 284 -5.34 2.18 4.05
C PHE A 284 -4.87 0.85 3.46
N ARG A 285 -3.69 0.89 2.84
CA ARG A 285 -2.90 -0.27 2.39
C ARG A 285 -1.51 -0.20 2.99
N VAL A 286 -0.76 -1.29 2.86
CA VAL A 286 0.64 -1.35 3.27
C VAL A 286 1.52 -1.79 2.10
N VAL A 287 2.77 -1.32 2.10
CA VAL A 287 3.82 -1.80 1.20
C VAL A 287 4.85 -2.57 1.99
N ARG A 288 5.43 -3.60 1.37
CA ARG A 288 6.58 -4.35 1.87
C ARG A 288 7.71 -4.31 0.85
N THR A 289 8.91 -3.96 1.31
CA THR A 289 10.14 -4.06 0.52
C THR A 289 10.50 -5.55 0.29
N LEU A 290 10.94 -5.88 -0.92
CA LEU A 290 11.32 -7.24 -1.33
C LEU A 290 12.81 -7.49 -1.22
#